data_AF-A0A1V0DE48-F1
#
_entry.id   AF-A0A1V0DE48-F1
#
_cell.length_a   1.000
_cell.length_b   1.000
_cell.length_c   1.000
_cell.angle_alpha   90.00
_cell.angle_beta   90.00
_cell.angle_gamma   90.00
#
_symmetry.space_group_name_H-M   'P 1'
#
loop_
_entity.id
_entity.type
_entity.pdbx_description
1 polymer ?
#
loop_
_entity_poly.entity_id
_entity_poly.type
_entity_poly.pdbx_seq_one_letter_code
_entity_poly.pdbx_strand_id
1 'polypeptide(L)' 'MQPGDRVSVHAGPALTFDGALCQLDEVSGYVFVVSDDGRRAAWVHRGTVLVRQEGSEPAGAPPPDEDPHT' A
#
# COMPACT_ATOMS: atom_id res chain seq x y z
N MET A 1 2.95 6.63 4.30
CA MET A 1 3.30 5.37 3.63
C MET A 1 4.35 4.67 4.47
N GLN A 2 4.26 3.36 4.59
CA GLN A 2 5.12 2.53 5.42
C GLN A 2 5.57 1.28 4.64
N PRO A 3 6.75 0.71 4.95
CA PRO A 3 7.12 -0.60 4.41
C PRO A 3 6.04 -1.64 4.69
N GLY A 4 5.63 -2.36 3.64
CA GLY A 4 4.49 -3.28 3.65
C GLY A 4 3.24 -2.73 2.98
N ASP A 5 3.12 -1.41 2.79
CA ASP A 5 1.97 -0.81 2.09
C ASP A 5 1.89 -1.32 0.64
N ARG A 6 0.67 -1.66 0.20
CA ARG A 6 0.39 -1.85 -1.22
C ARG A 6 0.33 -0.50 -1.91
N VAL A 7 1.04 -0.39 -3.04
CA VAL A 7 1.17 0.86 -3.77
C VAL A 7 1.06 0.65 -5.27
N SER A 8 0.53 1.66 -5.95
CA SER A 8 0.54 1.77 -7.41
C SER A 8 1.57 2.84 -7.81
N VAL A 9 2.54 2.46 -8.63
CA VAL A 9 3.57 3.36 -9.16
C VAL A 9 3.11 3.90 -10.51
N HIS A 10 3.23 5.21 -10.71
CA HIS A 10 2.88 5.93 -11.94
C HIS A 10 4.02 6.88 -12.35
N ALA A 11 5.14 6.31 -12.80
CA ALA A 11 6.30 7.08 -13.26
C ALA A 11 6.30 7.20 -14.80
N GLY A 12 5.35 7.97 -15.32
CA GLY A 12 5.17 8.20 -16.76
C GLY A 12 4.58 7.01 -17.52
N PRO A 13 4.51 7.07 -18.86
CA PRO A 13 3.82 6.07 -19.68
C PRO A 13 4.52 4.71 -19.72
N ALA A 14 5.80 4.64 -19.35
CA ALA A 14 6.60 3.42 -19.43
C ALA A 14 6.68 2.63 -18.11
N LEU A 15 6.36 3.25 -16.98
CA LEU A 15 6.56 2.65 -15.66
C LEU A 15 5.31 2.82 -14.79
N THR A 16 4.29 2.04 -15.14
CA THR A 16 3.08 1.87 -14.32
C THR A 16 2.97 0.43 -13.85
N PHE A 17 3.00 0.19 -12.54
CA PHE A 17 2.86 -1.15 -11.97
C PHE A 17 2.42 -1.09 -10.50
N ASP A 18 1.78 -2.16 -10.05
CA ASP A 18 1.41 -2.37 -8.64
C ASP A 18 2.44 -3.21 -7.91
N GLY A 19 2.61 -2.95 -6.62
CA GLY A 19 3.58 -3.65 -5.80
C GLY A 19 3.48 -3.35 -4.31
N ALA A 20 4.49 -3.80 -3.57
CA ALA A 20 4.67 -3.49 -2.16
C ALA A 20 5.81 -2.47 -1.97
N LEU A 21 5.60 -1.49 -1.11
CA LEU A 21 6.67 -0.64 -0.64
C LEU A 21 7.57 -1.45 0.31
N CYS A 22 8.85 -1.54 -0.02
CA CYS A 22 9.83 -2.26 0.79
C CYS A 22 10.69 -1.31 1.63
N GLN A 23 10.99 -0.13 1.10
CA GLN A 23 11.80 0.87 1.80
C GLN A 23 11.37 2.28 1.43
N LEU A 24 11.44 3.19 2.41
CA LEU A 24 11.26 4.62 2.23
C LEU A 24 12.56 5.31 2.63
N ASP A 25 13.11 6.12 1.73
CA ASP A 25 14.19 7.04 2.06
C ASP A 25 13.63 8.46 2.20
N GLU A 26 13.44 8.90 3.45
CA GLU A 26 12.81 10.18 3.74
C GLU A 26 13.67 11.37 3.31
N VAL A 27 15.00 11.20 3.30
CA VAL A 27 15.97 12.25 2.96
C VAL A 27 15.88 12.62 1.48
N SER A 28 15.90 11.63 0.59
CA SER A 28 15.79 11.87 -0.86
C SER A 28 14.35 11.95 -1.34
N GLY A 29 13.39 11.43 -0.57
CA GLY A 29 11.98 11.35 -0.96
C GLY A 29 11.67 10.23 -1.96
N TYR A 30 12.53 9.22 -2.05
CA TYR A 30 12.34 8.04 -2.90
C TYR A 30 11.85 6.84 -2.09
N VAL A 31 11.19 5.92 -2.78
CA VAL A 31 10.75 4.64 -2.24
C VAL A 31 11.21 3.50 -3.12
N PHE A 32 11.55 2.39 -2.48
CA PHE A 32 11.85 1.14 -3.15
C PHE A 32 10.57 0.29 -3.17
N VAL A 33 10.10 -0.03 -4.37
CA VAL A 33 8.88 -0.82 -4.60
C VAL A 33 9.24 -2.08 -5.36
N VAL A 34 8.75 -3.23 -4.89
CA VAL A 34 8.83 -4.52 -5.59
C VAL A 34 7.45 -4.82 -6.16
N SER A 35 7.38 -5.13 -7.45
CA SER A 35 6.13 -5.45 -8.13
C SER A 35 5.52 -6.76 -7.61
N ASP A 36 4.19 -6.87 -7.74
CA ASP A 36 3.46 -8.06 -7.27
C ASP A 36 3.86 -9.36 -7.98
N ASP A 37 4.31 -9.27 -9.23
CA ASP A 37 4.82 -10.41 -9.98
C ASP A 37 6.26 -10.81 -9.58
N GLY A 38 6.90 -10.04 -8.69
CA GLY A 38 8.28 -10.23 -8.24
C GLY A 38 9.34 -10.01 -9.33
N ARG A 39 8.96 -9.54 -10.51
CA ARG A 39 9.87 -9.40 -11.67
C ARG A 39 10.52 -8.03 -11.76
N ARG A 40 9.98 -7.04 -11.07
CA ARG A 40 10.45 -5.66 -11.11
C ARG A 40 10.66 -5.14 -9.71
N ALA A 41 11.74 -4.39 -9.54
CA ALA A 41 11.97 -3.61 -8.35
C ALA A 41 12.64 -2.31 -8.75
N ALA A 42 12.19 -1.19 -8.21
CA ALA A 42 12.70 0.12 -8.60
C ALA A 42 12.65 1.12 -7.45
N TRP A 43 13.64 2.00 -7.43
CA TRP A 43 13.58 3.25 -6.69
C TRP A 43 12.79 4.27 -7.50
N VAL A 44 11.70 4.76 -6.94
CA VAL A 44 10.83 5.74 -7.58
C VAL A 44 10.55 6.90 -6.63
N HIS A 45 10.32 8.08 -7.19
CA HIS A 45 10.02 9.25 -6.38
C HIS A 45 8.67 9.07 -5.69
N ARG A 46 8.56 9.34 -4.39
CA ARG A 46 7.30 9.11 -3.64
C ARG A 46 6.09 9.84 -4.22
N GLY A 47 6.32 10.97 -4.90
CA GLY A 47 5.28 11.74 -5.58
C GLY A 47 4.66 11.05 -6.79
N THR A 48 5.29 9.99 -7.32
CA THR A 48 4.73 9.16 -8.39
C THR A 48 4.05 7.90 -7.86
N VAL A 49 3.87 7.78 -6.55
CA VAL A 49 3.33 6.58 -5.89
C VAL A 49 2.02 6.91 -5.20
N LEU A 50 1.00 6.09 -5.50
CA LEU A 50 -0.30 6.16 -4.84
C LEU A 50 -0.40 4.99 -3.85
N VAL A 51 -0.64 5.29 -2.58
CA VAL A 51 -0.84 4.26 -1.56
C VAL A 51 -2.25 3.70 -1.71
N ARG A 52 -2.34 2.38 -1.94
CA ARG A 52 -3.60 1.66 -1.83
C ARG A 52 -3.80 1.30 -0.38
N GLN A 53 -4.59 2.10 0.33
CA GLN A 53 -5.16 1.65 1.58
C GLN A 53 -6.21 0.59 1.22
N GLU A 54 -5.88 -0.69 1.37
CA GLU A 54 -6.94 -1.68 1.55
C GLU A 54 -7.73 -1.23 2.77
N GLY A 55 -9.05 -1.06 2.58
CA GLY A 55 -9.93 -0.57 3.61
C GLY A 55 -9.64 -1.32 4.89
N SER A 56 -9.22 -0.58 5.93
CA SER A 56 -9.34 -1.09 7.28
C SER A 56 -10.81 -1.41 7.47
N GLU A 57 -11.19 -2.69 7.33
CA GLU A 57 -12.42 -3.15 7.97
C GLU A 57 -12.32 -2.67 9.42
N PRO A 58 -13.29 -1.89 9.91
CA PRO A 58 -13.24 -1.45 11.29
C PRO A 58 -13.24 -2.70 12.14
N ALA A 59 -12.09 -3.00 12.74
CA ALA A 59 -11.95 -4.04 13.73
C ALA A 59 -12.88 -3.67 14.89
N GLY A 60 -14.07 -4.28 14.94
CA GLY A 60 -15.00 -4.13 16.06
C GLY A 60 -16.33 -3.47 15.73
N ALA A 61 -17.06 -3.93 14.71
CA ALA A 61 -18.50 -4.05 14.94
C ALA A 61 -18.69 -5.24 15.88
N PRO A 62 -19.10 -5.06 17.16
CA PRO A 62 -19.53 -6.19 17.96
C PRO A 62 -20.66 -6.90 17.20
N PRO A 63 -20.77 -8.24 17.28
CA PRO A 63 -21.93 -8.94 16.77
C PRO A 63 -23.20 -8.24 17.29
N PRO A 64 -24.27 -8.13 16.49
CA PRO A 64 -25.52 -7.54 16.98
C PRO A 64 -25.90 -8.29 18.25
N ASP A 65 -26.05 -7.51 19.32
CA ASP A 65 -26.51 -7.90 20.66
C ASP A 65 -27.33 -9.19 20.61
N GLU A 66 -26.76 -10.29 21.12
CA GLU A 66 -27.56 -11.49 21.39
C GLU A 66 -28.57 -11.09 22.47
N ASP A 67 -29.83 -10.98 22.05
CA ASP A 67 -30.99 -10.56 22.84
C ASP A 67 -30.99 -11.25 24.23
N PRO A 68 -30.76 -10.55 25.36
CA PRO A 68 -30.80 -11.17 26.67
C PRO A 68 -32.24 -11.20 27.20
N HIS A 69 -33.19 -11.71 26.42
CA HIS A 69 -34.53 -12.03 26.91
C HIS A 69 -35.14 -13.26 26.22
N THR A 70 -34.79 -14.44 26.73
CA THR A 70 -35.70 -15.59 26.88
C THR A 70 -35.33 -16.37 28.12
#